data_AF-A0A3C0T8E8-F1
#
_entry.id   AF-A0A3C0T8E8-F1
#
_cell.length_a   1.000
_cell.length_b   1.000
_cell.length_c   1.000
_cell.angle_alpha   90.00
_cell.angle_beta   90.00
_cell.angle_gamma   90.00
#
_symmetry.space_group_name_H-M   'P 1'
#
loop_
_entity.id
_entity.type
_entity.pdbx_description
1 polymer ?
#
loop_
_entity_poly.entity_id
_entity_poly.type
_entity_poly.pdbx_seq_one_letter_code
_entity_poly.pdbx_strand_id
1 'polypeptide(L)'
;MNIKQILLIAILIAFAVAFFQMGLHEFLTLKQIKMEQASIEAWVEAQPAVASIAYFLIYVAVTAVSLPGAAVMTLAGGAVFGFWWGF
;
A
#
# COMPACT_ATOMS: atom_id res chain seq x y z
N MET A 1 0.11 6.08 30.09
CA MET A 1 0.17 6.33 28.63
C MET A 1 0.71 7.73 28.43
N ASN A 2 1.88 7.88 27.79
CA ASN A 2 2.52 9.19 27.63
C ASN A 2 1.79 10.01 26.55
N ILE A 3 1.73 11.34 26.70
CA ILE A 3 1.00 12.21 25.76
C ILE A 3 1.49 12.09 24.30
N LYS A 4 2.78 11.76 24.12
CA LYS A 4 3.38 11.43 22.81
C LYS A 4 2.77 10.18 22.17
N GLN A 5 2.47 9.16 22.98
CA GLN A 5 1.83 7.92 22.50
C GLN A 5 0.37 8.18 22.13
N ILE A 6 -0.33 9.03 22.89
CA ILE A 6 -1.72 9.43 22.60
C ILE A 6 -1.79 10.19 21.28
N LEU A 7 -0.89 11.15 21.07
CA LEU A 7 -0.79 11.89 19.80
C LEU A 7 -0.49 10.97 18.62
N LEU A 8 0.44 10.02 18.77
CA LEU A 8 0.76 9.06 17.72
C LEU A 8 -0.46 8.20 17.35
N ILE A 9 -1.17 7.67 18.34
CA ILE A 9 -2.38 6.86 18.13
C ILE A 9 -3.48 7.69 17.45
N ALA A 10 -3.69 8.94 17.87
CA ALA A 10 -4.67 9.82 17.26
C ALA A 10 -4.35 10.10 15.77
N ILE A 11 -3.08 10.30 15.44
CA ILE A 11 -2.62 10.48 14.04
C ILE A 11 -2.88 9.21 13.22
N LEU A 12 -2.53 8.03 13.75
CA LEU A 12 -2.77 6.76 13.06
C LEU A 12 -4.25 6.50 12.80
N ILE A 13 -5.12 6.80 13.78
CA ILE A 13 -6.58 6.69 13.62
C ILE A 13 -7.10 7.68 12.58
N ALA A 14 -6.61 8.92 12.58
CA ALA A 14 -7.01 9.92 11.57
C ALA A 14 -6.62 9.47 10.14
N PHE A 15 -5.42 8.91 9.96
CA PHE A 15 -5.00 8.31 8.69
C PHE A 15 -5.88 7.12 8.29
N ALA A 16 -6.23 6.24 9.24
CA ALA A 16 -7.13 5.12 9.00
C ALA A 16 -8.50 5.60 8.47
N VAL A 17 -9.10 6.57 9.14
CA VAL A 17 -10.42 7.11 8.78
C VAL A 17 -10.38 7.79 7.42
N ALA A 18 -9.34 8.59 7.14
CA ALA A 18 -9.16 9.22 5.84
C ALA A 18 -9.01 8.18 4.72
N PHE A 19 -8.25 7.10 4.97
CA PHE A 19 -8.06 6.00 4.02
C PHE A 19 -9.40 5.34 3.64
N PHE A 20 -10.26 5.06 4.62
CA PHE A 20 -11.58 4.49 4.36
C PHE A 20 -12.54 5.49 3.69
N GLN A 21 -12.57 6.76 4.10
CA GLN A 21 -13.42 7.78 3.48
C GLN A 21 -13.08 8.04 2.01
N MET A 22 -11.79 8.02 1.66
CA MET A 22 -11.34 8.22 0.28
C MET A 22 -11.52 6.97 -0.60
N GLY A 23 -12.02 5.85 -0.07
CA GLY A 23 -12.26 4.65 -0.86
C GLY A 23 -11.00 3.89 -1.29
N LEU A 24 -9.82 4.18 -0.71
CA LEU A 24 -8.56 3.53 -1.11
C LEU A 24 -8.58 2.00 -0.92
N HIS A 25 -9.43 1.52 -0.03
CA HIS A 25 -9.67 0.08 0.16
C HIS A 25 -10.23 -0.61 -1.10
N GLU A 26 -11.00 0.09 -1.95
CA GLU A 26 -11.49 -0.46 -3.22
C GLU A 26 -10.37 -0.57 -4.27
N PHE A 27 -9.39 0.34 -4.23
CA PHE A 27 -8.20 0.28 -5.08
C PHE A 27 -7.27 -0.87 -4.65
N LEU A 28 -7.24 -1.21 -3.36
CA LEU A 28 -6.54 -2.40 -2.84
C LEU A 28 -7.33 -3.70 -3.02
N THR A 29 -8.13 -3.81 -4.08
CA THR A 29 -8.80 -5.06 -4.46
C THR A 29 -8.07 -5.72 -5.62
N LEU A 30 -8.04 -7.05 -5.62
CA LEU A 30 -7.45 -7.82 -6.72
C LEU A 30 -8.08 -7.47 -8.07
N LYS A 31 -9.37 -7.09 -8.08
CA LYS A 31 -10.07 -6.70 -9.30
C LYS A 31 -9.50 -5.41 -9.89
N GLN A 32 -9.32 -4.37 -9.08
CA GLN A 32 -8.80 -3.09 -9.53
C GLN A 32 -7.33 -3.18 -9.94
N ILE A 33 -6.52 -3.88 -9.15
CA ILE A 33 -5.11 -4.10 -9.47
C ILE A 33 -4.99 -4.86 -10.79
N LYS A 34 -5.86 -5.84 -11.05
CA LYS A 34 -5.86 -6.58 -12.32
C LYS A 34 -6.29 -5.70 -13.51
N MET A 35 -7.21 -4.75 -13.31
CA MET A 35 -7.58 -3.78 -14.34
C MET A 35 -6.43 -2.86 -14.72
N GLU A 36 -5.70 -2.37 -13.72
CA GLU A 36 -4.58 -1.42 -13.90
C GLU A 36 -3.22 -2.13 -14.05
N GLN A 37 -3.20 -3.47 -14.10
CA GLN A 37 -1.98 -4.27 -14.03
C GLN A 37 -0.95 -3.84 -15.09
N ALA A 38 -1.38 -3.72 -16.35
CA ALA A 38 -0.48 -3.34 -17.45
C ALA A 38 0.08 -1.91 -17.30
N SER A 39 -0.71 -0.99 -16.73
CA SER A 39 -0.29 0.39 -16.46
C SER A 39 0.74 0.45 -15.33
N ILE A 40 0.49 -0.33 -14.26
CA ILE A 40 1.39 -0.46 -13.12
C ILE A 40 2.70 -1.12 -13.56
N GLU A 41 2.65 -2.21 -14.33
CA GLU A 41 3.83 -2.88 -14.87
C GLU A 41 4.67 -1.92 -15.75
N ALA A 42 4.03 -1.17 -16.65
CA ALA A 42 4.73 -0.18 -17.47
C ALA A 42 5.40 0.92 -16.63
N TRP A 43 4.78 1.36 -15.54
CA TRP A 43 5.37 2.34 -14.62
C TRP A 43 6.55 1.75 -13.83
N VAL A 44 6.43 0.50 -13.37
CA VAL A 44 7.49 -0.21 -12.67
C VAL A 44 8.69 -0.47 -13.58
N GLU A 45 8.47 -0.85 -14.84
CA GLU A 45 9.55 -0.99 -15.82
C GLU A 45 10.23 0.36 -16.12
N ALA A 46 9.46 1.45 -16.19
CA ALA A 46 10.00 2.78 -16.44
C ALA A 46 10.82 3.34 -15.26
N GLN A 47 10.40 3.08 -14.01
CA GLN A 47 11.02 3.64 -12.80
C GLN A 47 11.05 2.63 -11.63
N PRO A 48 11.83 1.54 -11.73
CA PRO A 48 11.75 0.44 -10.78
C PRO A 48 12.14 0.83 -9.36
N ALA A 49 13.16 1.69 -9.18
CA ALA A 49 13.57 2.16 -7.86
C ALA A 49 12.50 3.01 -7.16
N VAL A 50 11.84 3.89 -7.92
CA VAL A 50 10.76 4.74 -7.39
C VAL A 50 9.55 3.88 -7.05
N ALA A 51 9.23 2.91 -7.91
CA ALA A 51 8.15 1.96 -7.69
C ALA A 51 8.35 1.13 -6.42
N SER A 52 9.54 0.58 -6.19
CA SER A 52 9.84 -0.19 -4.98
C SER A 52 9.72 0.66 -3.71
N ILE A 53 10.26 1.88 -3.71
CA ILE A 53 10.17 2.78 -2.55
C ILE A 53 8.71 3.16 -2.27
N ALA A 54 7.94 3.50 -3.32
CA ALA A 54 6.53 3.82 -3.18
C ALA A 54 5.73 2.63 -2.63
N TYR A 55 5.92 1.43 -3.20
CA TYR A 55 5.28 0.21 -2.74
C TYR A 55 5.60 -0.07 -1.27
N PHE A 56 6.87 0.00 -0.87
CA PHE A 56 7.31 -0.20 0.50
C PHE A 56 6.64 0.78 1.48
N LEU A 57 6.63 2.08 1.15
CA LEU A 57 6.01 3.10 2.02
C LEU A 57 4.50 2.88 2.17
N ILE A 58 3.80 2.54 1.09
CA ILE A 58 2.37 2.24 1.14
C ILE A 58 2.14 0.98 1.97
N TYR A 59 2.94 -0.07 1.79
CA TYR A 59 2.82 -1.31 2.55
C TYR A 59 3.03 -1.09 4.05
N VAL A 60 4.05 -0.31 4.42
CA VAL A 60 4.31 0.07 5.81
C VAL A 60 3.14 0.87 6.39
N ALA A 61 2.59 1.84 5.64
CA ALA A 61 1.44 2.61 6.11
C ALA A 61 0.19 1.74 6.31
N VAL A 62 -0.11 0.87 5.35
CA VAL A 62 -1.24 -0.08 5.42
C VAL A 62 -1.08 -1.04 6.59
N THR A 63 0.12 -1.57 6.80
CA THR A 63 0.41 -2.51 7.89
C THR A 63 0.43 -1.83 9.26
N ALA A 64 1.00 -0.62 9.36
CA ALA A 64 1.07 0.15 10.61
C ALA A 64 -0.32 0.53 11.13
N VAL A 65 -1.27 0.75 10.22
CA VAL A 65 -2.68 1.03 10.55
C VAL A 65 -3.52 -0.24 10.62
N SER A 66 -2.92 -1.42 10.39
CA SER A 66 -3.60 -2.73 10.37
C SER A 66 -4.79 -2.80 9.41
N LEU A 67 -4.67 -2.14 8.25
CA LEU A 67 -5.73 -2.06 7.25
C LEU A 67 -5.92 -3.40 6.51
N PRO A 68 -7.17 -3.79 6.19
CA PRO A 68 -7.45 -4.92 5.32
C PRO A 68 -6.98 -4.58 3.89
N GLY A 69 -6.02 -5.35 3.38
CA GLY A 69 -5.41 -5.08 2.07
C GLY A 69 -3.95 -5.52 1.96
N ALA A 70 -3.27 -5.76 3.09
CA ALA A 70 -1.87 -6.21 3.11
C ALA A 70 -1.64 -7.48 2.28
N ALA A 71 -2.53 -8.47 2.36
CA ALA A 71 -2.44 -9.69 1.56
C ALA A 71 -2.56 -9.43 0.04
N VAL A 72 -3.44 -8.52 -0.36
CA VAL A 72 -3.60 -8.12 -1.77
C VAL A 72 -2.35 -7.38 -2.25
N MET A 73 -1.79 -6.51 -1.41
CA MET A 73 -0.52 -5.84 -1.70
C MET A 73 0.62 -6.83 -1.88
N THR A 74 0.75 -7.84 -1.02
CA THR A 74 1.80 -8.88 -1.17
C THR A 74 1.68 -9.62 -2.50
N LEU A 75 0.46 -9.98 -2.92
CA LEU A 75 0.23 -10.62 -4.22
C LEU A 75 0.53 -9.68 -5.39
N ALA A 76 0.12 -8.42 -5.29
CA ALA A 76 0.39 -7.39 -6.29
C ALA A 76 1.89 -7.13 -6.43
N GLY A 77 2.62 -7.06 -5.31
CA GLY A 77 4.07 -6.92 -5.30
C GLY A 77 4.76 -8.07 -6.05
N GLY A 78 4.33 -9.31 -5.80
CA GLY A 78 4.85 -10.47 -6.54
C GLY A 78 4.49 -10.48 -8.03
N ALA A 79 3.32 -9.97 -8.40
CA ALA A 79 2.89 -9.88 -9.80
C ALA A 79 3.63 -8.77 -10.57
N VAL A 80 3.81 -7.60 -9.96
CA VAL A 80 4.34 -6.39 -10.60
C VAL A 80 5.87 -6.36 -10.61
N PHE A 81 6.52 -6.74 -9.50
CA PHE A 81 7.98 -6.74 -9.41
C PHE A 81 8.58 -8.10 -9.80
N GLY A 82 7.76 -9.15 -9.91
CA GLY A 82 8.25 -10.50 -10.16
C GLY A 82 8.98 -11.11 -8.96
N PHE A 83 9.42 -12.36 -9.12
CA PHE A 83 9.97 -13.16 -8.03
C PHE A 83 11.30 -12.62 -7.44
N TRP A 84 12.10 -11.93 -8.25
CA TRP A 84 13.46 -11.51 -7.88
C TRP A 84 13.55 -10.10 -7.31
N TRP A 85 12.50 -9.29 -7.44
CA TRP A 85 12.53 -7.84 -7.17
C TRP A 85 11.49 -7.39 -6.11
N GLY A 86 10.72 -8.31 -5.53
CA GLY A 86 9.79 -8.00 -4.44
C GLY A 86 10.51 -7.83 -3.10
N PHE A 87 11.03 -6.63 -2.82
CA PHE A 87 11.53 -6.22 -1.50
C PHE A 87 10.75 -5.01 -0.98
#